data_AF-A0A554IDX7-F1
#
_entry.id   AF-A0A554IDX7-F1
#
_cell.length_a   1.000
_cell.length_b   1.000
_cell.length_c   1.000
_cell.angle_alpha   90.00
_cell.angle_beta   90.00
_cell.angle_gamma   90.00
#
_symmetry.space_group_name_H-M   'P 1'
#
loop_
_entity.id
_entity.type
_entity.pdbx_description
1 polymer ?
#
loop_
_entity_poly.entity_id
_entity_poly.type
_entity_poly.pdbx_seq_one_letter_code
_entity_poly.pdbx_strand_id
1 'polypeptide(L)'
;EQTIGRGLRLMWREPEFQDEKEENRRRLFKEKTNPKNYFDILSIVEHPAFLTFYEELMNEGLIGTDDQDSKAGENITGNIITVGLRAGYEKYDFRFPIIVREAEEIMSHPEIKPENLAALAWPTLAQLKKMAGQGETFISEEATQGTRFGDYHIQSGVMSATSYNDYIARLVNRVSIMFREPVSKKSHALAKTKYPLLQINLAVFAGVIDNYIHHYLFHEEFQPFVDENWRVLLVEHVANHIIKELAVAVLKMQETAVLDTSEVLYRNVSEVTQLRMRDDFALDTAKTIYEKTAHPSNKGGLEKSFIEFADRCASVQALVKLFPYAHNFIRLRYLKDDGLAAHYYPDFLVRCTNGQVYMVETKADDQFAHLNIQRKHASALYWIDNVNKLPPEKRDQATWNYVLLGEAFFEDWKKRGATVEEILEFAKLRPKKTNGGLF
;
A
#
# COMPACT_ATOMS: atom_id res chain seq x y z
N GLU A 1 -30.61 12.85 12.33
CA GLU A 1 -29.41 11.99 12.16
C GLU A 1 -29.73 10.48 11.98
N GLN A 2 -30.96 10.11 11.60
CA GLN A 2 -31.36 8.70 11.42
C GLN A 2 -32.17 8.47 10.14
N THR A 3 -32.01 9.35 9.15
CA THR A 3 -32.85 9.38 7.93
C THR A 3 -32.14 8.83 6.69
N ILE A 4 -30.81 8.81 6.68
CA ILE A 4 -30.02 8.18 5.61
C ILE A 4 -29.33 6.98 6.24
N GLY A 5 -29.80 5.77 5.92
CA GLY A 5 -29.36 4.53 6.53
C GLY A 5 -27.83 4.39 6.55
N ARG A 6 -27.28 3.99 7.71
CA ARG A 6 -25.87 3.61 7.83
C ARG A 6 -25.56 2.52 6.81
N GLY A 7 -24.71 2.82 5.84
CA GLY A 7 -24.17 1.84 4.91
C GLY A 7 -24.83 1.79 3.53
N LEU A 8 -25.23 2.93 2.95
CA LEU A 8 -25.45 2.99 1.50
C LEU A 8 -24.17 2.55 0.78
N ARG A 9 -24.24 1.37 0.16
CA ARG A 9 -23.13 0.76 -0.56
C ARG A 9 -22.97 1.55 -1.87
N LEU A 10 -21.84 2.24 -2.01
CA LEU A 10 -21.48 2.85 -3.30
C LEU A 10 -21.55 1.77 -4.40
N MET A 11 -22.45 1.98 -5.36
CA MET A 11 -22.64 1.11 -6.53
C MET A 11 -21.36 1.07 -7.38
N TRP A 12 -20.72 2.23 -7.53
CA TRP A 12 -19.48 2.44 -8.27
C TRP A 12 -18.40 2.80 -7.27
N ARG A 13 -17.55 1.83 -6.94
CA ARG A 13 -16.54 1.96 -5.89
C ARG A 13 -15.26 2.58 -6.43
N GLU A 14 -14.61 3.38 -5.62
CA GLU A 14 -13.28 3.89 -5.89
C GLU A 14 -12.23 2.77 -5.73
N PRO A 15 -11.09 2.84 -6.45
CA PRO A 15 -10.61 3.98 -7.23
C PRO A 15 -11.05 4.01 -8.71
N GLU A 16 -11.73 2.99 -9.24
CA GLU A 16 -11.90 2.85 -10.70
C GLU A 16 -12.72 3.97 -11.36
N PHE A 17 -13.57 4.67 -10.60
CA PHE A 17 -14.47 5.71 -11.10
C PHE A 17 -14.17 7.10 -10.51
N GLN A 18 -13.07 7.26 -9.77
CA GLN A 18 -12.81 8.49 -9.00
C GLN A 18 -12.71 9.72 -9.91
N ASP A 19 -11.97 9.63 -11.01
CA ASP A 19 -11.76 10.74 -11.93
C ASP A 19 -13.05 11.17 -12.63
N GLU A 20 -13.88 10.22 -13.05
CA GLU A 20 -15.17 10.46 -13.68
C GLU A 20 -16.16 11.12 -12.73
N LYS A 21 -16.13 10.68 -11.46
CA LYS A 21 -16.92 11.26 -10.39
C LYS A 21 -16.47 12.70 -10.09
N GLU A 22 -15.17 12.95 -10.01
CA GLU A 22 -14.60 14.29 -9.87
C GLU A 22 -14.95 15.20 -11.06
N GLU A 23 -14.86 14.68 -12.28
CA GLU A 23 -15.24 15.40 -13.50
C GLU A 23 -16.72 15.75 -13.51
N ASN A 24 -17.61 14.80 -13.18
CA ASN A 24 -19.04 15.07 -13.09
C ASN A 24 -19.37 16.13 -12.04
N ARG A 25 -18.78 16.05 -10.84
CA ARG A 25 -18.93 17.07 -9.81
C ARG A 25 -18.44 18.44 -10.29
N ARG A 26 -17.32 18.48 -11.03
CA ARG A 26 -16.82 19.72 -11.63
C ARG A 26 -17.79 20.29 -12.67
N ARG A 27 -18.31 19.45 -13.57
CA ARG A 27 -19.27 19.83 -14.62
C ARG A 27 -20.56 20.40 -14.02
N LEU A 28 -21.14 19.69 -13.05
CA LEU A 28 -22.37 20.09 -12.37
C LEU A 28 -22.19 21.32 -11.49
N PHE A 29 -21.23 21.30 -10.55
CA PHE A 29 -21.15 22.33 -9.52
C PHE A 29 -20.40 23.58 -9.96
N LYS A 30 -19.36 23.46 -10.80
CA LYS A 30 -18.54 24.59 -11.26
C LYS A 30 -18.93 25.08 -12.65
N GLU A 31 -19.02 24.18 -13.64
CA GLU A 31 -19.28 24.57 -15.02
C GLU A 31 -20.77 24.78 -15.33
N LYS A 32 -21.66 24.34 -14.42
CA LYS A 32 -23.11 24.37 -14.60
C LYS A 32 -23.56 23.68 -15.90
N THR A 33 -22.93 22.56 -16.22
CA THR A 33 -23.25 21.70 -17.36
C THR A 33 -23.63 20.30 -16.91
N ASN A 34 -24.38 19.58 -17.76
CA ASN A 34 -24.89 18.24 -17.45
C ASN A 34 -23.73 17.25 -17.18
N PRO A 35 -23.94 16.25 -16.32
CA PRO A 35 -22.95 15.22 -16.04
C PRO A 35 -22.70 14.35 -17.27
N LYS A 36 -21.58 13.63 -17.29
CA LYS A 36 -21.16 12.75 -18.40
C LYS A 36 -21.63 11.30 -18.22
N ASN A 37 -21.91 10.92 -16.98
CA ASN A 37 -22.42 9.62 -16.57
C ASN A 37 -23.12 9.78 -15.20
N TYR A 38 -23.73 8.71 -14.71
CA TYR A 38 -24.53 8.74 -13.49
C TYR A 38 -23.90 7.96 -12.32
N PHE A 39 -22.57 7.87 -12.23
CA PHE A 39 -21.87 7.10 -11.19
C PHE A 39 -22.03 7.65 -9.76
N ASP A 40 -22.35 8.94 -9.62
CA ASP A 40 -22.60 9.64 -8.35
C ASP A 40 -24.08 9.97 -8.12
N ILE A 41 -24.99 9.34 -8.88
CA ILE A 41 -26.42 9.49 -8.63
C ILE A 41 -26.87 8.53 -7.53
N LEU A 42 -27.54 9.10 -6.53
CA LEU A 42 -28.29 8.35 -5.54
C LEU A 42 -29.75 8.26 -6.01
N SER A 43 -30.17 7.09 -6.49
CA SER A 43 -31.58 6.83 -6.77
C SER A 43 -32.28 6.51 -5.46
N ILE A 44 -33.10 7.45 -4.98
CA ILE A 44 -33.89 7.29 -3.76
C ILE A 44 -35.34 7.00 -4.15
N VAL A 45 -35.89 5.90 -3.62
CA VAL A 45 -37.33 5.61 -3.67
C VAL A 45 -37.86 5.75 -2.24
N GLU A 46 -38.46 6.90 -1.94
CA GLU A 46 -38.92 7.25 -0.59
C GLU A 46 -40.38 7.69 -0.55
N HIS A 47 -40.92 7.77 0.66
CA HIS A 47 -42.29 8.22 0.90
C HIS A 47 -42.42 9.72 0.54
N PRO A 48 -43.54 10.19 -0.07
CA PRO A 48 -43.72 11.59 -0.47
C PRO A 48 -43.53 12.63 0.66
N ALA A 49 -43.63 12.20 1.92
CA ALA A 49 -43.39 13.05 3.09
C ALA A 49 -41.95 13.60 3.19
N PHE A 50 -40.98 13.01 2.46
CA PHE A 50 -39.59 13.48 2.43
C PHE A 50 -39.31 14.51 1.34
N LEU A 51 -40.29 14.88 0.49
CA LEU A 51 -40.13 15.88 -0.56
C LEU A 51 -39.65 17.23 -0.02
N THR A 52 -40.20 17.69 1.10
CA THR A 52 -39.84 18.97 1.72
C THR A 52 -38.38 18.99 2.18
N PHE A 53 -37.85 17.86 2.67
CA PHE A 53 -36.44 17.73 3.04
C PHE A 53 -35.50 17.85 1.82
N TYR A 54 -35.88 17.27 0.68
CA TYR A 54 -35.10 17.41 -0.56
C TYR A 54 -35.23 18.81 -1.17
N GLU A 55 -36.38 19.46 -1.07
CA GLU A 55 -36.58 20.85 -1.50
C GLU A 55 -35.67 21.81 -0.72
N GLU A 56 -35.52 21.63 0.58
CA GLU A 56 -34.56 22.39 1.39
C GLU A 56 -33.12 22.20 0.91
N LEU A 57 -32.68 20.96 0.68
CA LEU A 57 -31.35 20.66 0.13
C LEU A 57 -31.12 21.21 -1.29
N MET A 58 -32.17 21.21 -2.14
CA MET A 58 -32.11 21.81 -3.48
C MET A 58 -31.96 23.33 -3.38
N ASN A 59 -32.70 23.99 -2.48
CA ASN A 59 -32.61 25.43 -2.25
C ASN A 59 -31.27 25.87 -1.66
N GLU A 60 -30.60 25.01 -0.91
CA GLU A 60 -29.22 25.23 -0.43
C GLU A 60 -28.16 25.09 -1.54
N GLY A 61 -28.56 24.73 -2.77
CA GLY A 61 -27.68 24.62 -3.93
C GLY A 61 -26.77 23.39 -3.91
N LEU A 62 -27.11 22.39 -3.08
CA LEU A 62 -26.33 21.16 -2.91
C LEU A 62 -26.60 20.11 -4.01
N ILE A 63 -27.59 20.36 -4.87
CA ILE A 63 -28.03 19.44 -5.93
C ILE A 63 -27.89 20.14 -7.30
N GLY A 64 -27.31 19.43 -8.28
CA GLY A 64 -27.28 19.85 -9.68
C GLY A 64 -28.40 19.18 -10.48
N THR A 65 -29.05 19.91 -11.39
CA THR A 65 -30.11 19.39 -12.26
C THR A 65 -29.56 18.95 -13.61
N ASP A 66 -30.09 17.85 -14.14
CA ASP A 66 -29.87 17.39 -15.52
C ASP A 66 -31.22 17.41 -16.23
N ASP A 67 -31.32 18.21 -17.29
CA ASP A 67 -32.58 18.44 -18.00
C ASP A 67 -32.78 17.44 -19.16
N GLN A 68 -31.93 16.42 -19.29
CA GLN A 68 -32.02 15.40 -20.33
C GLN A 68 -32.52 14.06 -19.78
N ASP A 69 -33.67 13.60 -20.27
CA ASP A 69 -34.12 12.22 -20.10
C ASP A 69 -33.16 11.29 -20.85
N SER A 70 -32.40 10.47 -20.12
CA SER A 70 -31.53 9.45 -20.71
C SER A 70 -32.37 8.44 -21.52
N LYS A 71 -32.17 8.38 -22.83
CA LYS A 71 -32.92 7.48 -23.71
C LYS A 71 -32.41 6.05 -23.54
N ALA A 72 -33.31 5.06 -23.61
CA ALA A 72 -32.94 3.65 -23.60
C ALA A 72 -31.94 3.35 -24.73
N GLY A 73 -30.69 3.04 -24.37
CA GLY A 73 -29.60 2.77 -25.32
C GLY A 73 -28.47 3.82 -25.34
N GLU A 74 -28.61 4.95 -24.64
CA GLU A 74 -27.49 5.87 -24.40
C GLU A 74 -26.53 5.31 -23.34
N ASN A 75 -25.24 5.56 -23.52
CA ASN A 75 -24.17 4.96 -22.72
C ASN A 75 -24.15 5.57 -21.30
N ILE A 76 -24.99 5.06 -20.41
CA ILE A 76 -25.16 5.49 -19.00
C ILE A 76 -23.83 5.43 -18.21
N THR A 77 -22.90 4.56 -18.63
CA THR A 77 -21.56 4.42 -18.06
C THR A 77 -20.55 5.45 -18.59
N GLY A 78 -20.98 6.42 -19.39
CA GLY A 78 -20.11 7.41 -20.01
C GLY A 78 -19.05 6.74 -20.89
N ASN A 79 -17.79 7.13 -20.70
CA ASN A 79 -16.67 6.67 -21.54
C ASN A 79 -15.89 5.46 -20.98
N ILE A 80 -16.51 4.66 -20.11
CA ILE A 80 -15.84 3.48 -19.55
C ILE A 80 -16.06 2.27 -20.44
N ILE A 81 -14.96 1.61 -20.77
CA ILE A 81 -14.90 0.37 -21.51
C ILE A 81 -14.35 -0.75 -20.62
N THR A 82 -14.73 -1.99 -20.95
CA THR A 82 -14.11 -3.19 -20.38
C THR A 82 -13.17 -3.77 -21.42
N VAL A 83 -11.89 -3.88 -21.07
CA VAL A 83 -10.82 -4.35 -21.95
C VAL A 83 -10.37 -5.72 -21.49
N GLY A 84 -10.41 -6.69 -22.40
CA GLY A 84 -10.01 -8.07 -22.13
C GLY A 84 -8.53 -8.34 -22.43
N LEU A 85 -8.13 -9.59 -22.17
CA LEU A 85 -6.89 -10.13 -22.73
C LEU A 85 -7.02 -10.26 -24.25
N ARG A 86 -5.93 -9.96 -24.95
CA ARG A 86 -5.89 -10.07 -26.41
C ARG A 86 -5.58 -11.49 -26.88
N ALA A 87 -5.86 -11.77 -28.15
CA ALA A 87 -5.45 -13.03 -28.77
C ALA A 87 -3.92 -13.21 -28.74
N GLY A 88 -3.45 -14.36 -28.24
CA GLY A 88 -2.04 -14.67 -28.09
C GLY A 88 -1.32 -13.83 -27.03
N TYR A 89 -2.02 -13.44 -25.95
CA TYR A 89 -1.47 -12.63 -24.85
C TYR A 89 -0.28 -13.31 -24.14
N GLU A 90 -0.16 -14.64 -24.22
CA GLU A 90 0.83 -15.45 -23.51
C GLU A 90 2.27 -15.01 -23.81
N LYS A 91 2.54 -14.54 -25.04
CA LYS A 91 3.87 -14.00 -25.43
C LYS A 91 4.23 -12.68 -24.74
N TYR A 92 3.22 -11.96 -24.24
CA TYR A 92 3.37 -10.68 -23.54
C TYR A 92 3.19 -10.81 -22.02
N ASP A 93 2.84 -12.00 -21.53
CA ASP A 93 2.54 -12.20 -20.13
C ASP A 93 3.80 -12.17 -19.26
N PHE A 94 3.57 -11.79 -18.00
CA PHE A 94 4.59 -11.73 -16.97
C PHE A 94 4.21 -12.69 -15.85
N ARG A 95 5.14 -13.58 -15.55
CA ARG A 95 5.06 -14.47 -14.41
C ARG A 95 5.84 -13.85 -13.26
N PHE A 96 5.12 -13.38 -12.26
CA PHE A 96 5.70 -12.68 -11.11
C PHE A 96 6.08 -13.69 -10.01
N PRO A 97 7.37 -13.79 -9.63
CA PRO A 97 7.82 -14.70 -8.58
C PRO A 97 7.49 -14.14 -7.20
N ILE A 98 6.86 -14.96 -6.37
CA ILE A 98 6.56 -14.69 -4.96
C ILE A 98 7.39 -15.69 -4.16
N ILE A 99 8.44 -15.19 -3.51
CA ILE A 99 9.32 -16.02 -2.69
C ILE A 99 8.57 -16.39 -1.40
N VAL A 100 8.28 -17.67 -1.25
CA VAL A 100 7.64 -18.27 -0.07
C VAL A 100 8.70 -19.02 0.74
N ARG A 101 8.55 -19.00 2.06
CA ARG A 101 9.48 -19.66 2.98
C ARG A 101 8.75 -20.83 3.61
N GLU A 102 9.33 -22.02 3.56
CA GLU A 102 8.79 -23.16 4.30
C GLU A 102 9.02 -22.96 5.81
N ALA A 103 8.05 -23.42 6.60
CA ALA A 103 8.07 -23.29 8.06
C ALA A 103 9.05 -24.26 8.75
N GLU A 104 9.63 -25.22 8.02
CA GLU A 104 10.34 -26.35 8.63
C GLU A 104 11.86 -26.16 8.78
N GLU A 105 12.46 -25.13 8.18
CA GLU A 105 13.87 -24.74 8.44
C GLU A 105 14.01 -23.62 9.50
N ILE A 106 13.10 -23.56 10.48
CA ILE A 106 13.17 -22.64 11.64
C ILE A 106 14.03 -23.25 12.79
N MET A 107 15.04 -24.06 12.48
CA MET A 107 15.96 -24.60 13.51
C MET A 107 17.29 -23.85 13.65
N SER A 108 17.53 -22.80 12.87
CA SER A 108 18.63 -21.85 13.10
C SER A 108 18.11 -20.42 13.09
N HIS A 109 17.80 -19.88 14.27
CA HIS A 109 17.20 -18.56 14.42
C HIS A 109 18.23 -17.45 14.09
N PRO A 110 17.98 -16.56 13.12
CA PRO A 110 18.44 -15.18 13.27
C PRO A 110 17.56 -14.54 14.35
N GLU A 111 18.09 -14.43 15.57
CA GLU A 111 17.37 -13.79 16.68
C GLU A 111 17.42 -12.26 16.54
N ILE A 112 16.27 -11.61 16.75
CA ILE A 112 16.25 -10.16 16.96
C ILE A 112 16.93 -9.93 18.31
N LYS A 113 18.15 -9.39 18.24
CA LYS A 113 18.94 -9.00 19.39
C LYS A 113 18.48 -7.63 19.89
N PRO A 114 17.94 -7.51 21.13
CA PRO A 114 17.47 -6.25 21.68
C PRO A 114 18.52 -5.13 21.61
N GLU A 115 19.81 -5.47 21.74
CA GLU A 115 20.94 -4.53 21.68
C GLU A 115 21.15 -3.89 20.31
N ASN A 116 20.58 -4.46 19.23
CA ASN A 116 20.68 -3.93 17.88
C ASN A 116 19.56 -2.92 17.55
N LEU A 117 18.58 -2.75 18.44
CA LEU A 117 17.47 -1.81 18.30
C LEU A 117 17.92 -0.42 18.79
N ALA A 118 17.62 0.64 18.04
CA ALA A 118 18.07 1.98 18.40
C ALA A 118 17.28 2.51 19.61
N ALA A 119 17.97 3.00 20.62
CA ALA A 119 17.36 3.68 21.75
C ALA A 119 16.64 4.98 21.33
N LEU A 120 15.70 5.43 22.16
CA LEU A 120 15.00 6.70 21.98
C LEU A 120 15.93 7.86 22.34
N ALA A 121 16.31 8.66 21.34
CA ALA A 121 17.22 9.78 21.53
C ALA A 121 16.59 10.99 22.25
N TRP A 122 15.30 11.23 22.05
CA TRP A 122 14.55 12.35 22.62
C TRP A 122 13.03 12.07 22.52
N PRO A 123 12.18 12.53 23.45
CA PRO A 123 12.47 13.18 24.74
C PRO A 123 13.09 12.22 25.76
N THR A 124 13.72 12.76 26.82
CA THR A 124 14.32 11.93 27.88
C THR A 124 13.25 11.26 28.75
N LEU A 125 13.60 10.16 29.42
CA LEU A 125 12.67 9.46 30.33
C LEU A 125 12.07 10.40 31.40
N ALA A 126 12.89 11.27 31.99
CA ALA A 126 12.43 12.24 32.98
C ALA A 126 11.41 13.25 32.42
N GLN A 127 11.54 13.64 31.15
CA GLN A 127 10.55 14.50 30.48
C GLN A 127 9.27 13.75 30.16
N LEU A 128 9.41 12.52 29.66
CA LEU A 128 8.27 11.67 29.34
C LEU A 128 7.44 11.34 30.59
N LYS A 129 8.08 11.10 31.75
CA LYS A 129 7.37 10.92 33.04
C LYS A 129 6.56 12.15 33.46
N LYS A 130 6.94 13.35 33.04
CA LYS A 130 6.16 14.57 33.28
C LYS A 130 4.99 14.73 32.31
N MET A 131 5.11 14.16 31.11
CA MET A 131 4.08 14.19 30.07
C MET A 131 3.04 13.07 30.26
N ALA A 132 3.48 11.90 30.68
CA ALA A 132 2.65 10.77 31.05
C ALA A 132 2.06 11.06 32.44
N GLY A 133 0.89 11.72 32.49
CA GLY A 133 0.19 11.96 33.74
C GLY A 133 -0.08 10.67 34.53
N GLN A 134 -0.21 10.81 35.86
CA GLN A 134 -0.75 9.74 36.70
C GLN A 134 -2.22 9.52 36.32
N GLY A 135 -2.68 8.27 36.33
CA GLY A 135 -4.02 7.94 35.81
C GLY A 135 -5.14 8.74 36.46
N GLU A 136 -5.77 9.64 35.68
CA GLU A 136 -7.04 10.21 36.09
C GLU A 136 -8.09 9.09 36.15
N THR A 137 -8.51 8.76 37.36
CA THR A 137 -9.56 7.80 37.62
C THR A 137 -10.87 8.57 37.66
N PHE A 138 -11.69 8.45 36.61
CA PHE A 138 -13.02 9.06 36.61
C PHE A 138 -14.02 8.09 37.26
N ILE A 139 -14.66 8.56 38.31
CA ILE A 139 -15.70 7.81 39.03
C ILE A 139 -17.05 8.31 38.50
N SER A 140 -17.88 7.39 37.98
CA SER A 140 -19.28 7.68 37.66
C SER A 140 -20.15 7.30 38.86
N GLU A 141 -20.74 8.31 39.50
CA GLU A 141 -21.63 8.17 40.64
C GLU A 141 -23.01 8.75 40.30
N GLU A 142 -24.07 8.01 40.58
CA GLU A 142 -25.44 8.52 40.43
C GLU A 142 -25.75 9.48 41.58
N ALA A 143 -25.99 10.76 41.25
CA ALA A 143 -26.13 11.85 42.20
C ALA A 143 -27.26 11.70 43.25
N THR A 144 -28.20 10.77 43.04
CA THR A 144 -29.37 10.55 43.91
C THR A 144 -29.25 9.37 44.87
N GLN A 145 -28.44 8.35 44.55
CA GLN A 145 -28.34 7.11 45.36
C GLN A 145 -26.91 6.73 45.76
N GLY A 146 -25.88 7.41 45.25
CA GLY A 146 -24.47 7.13 45.58
C GLY A 146 -23.95 5.79 45.02
N THR A 147 -24.68 5.19 44.09
CA THR A 147 -24.31 3.91 43.47
C THR A 147 -23.19 4.16 42.46
N ARG A 148 -22.03 3.51 42.66
CA ARG A 148 -20.85 3.61 41.77
C ARG A 148 -20.99 2.63 40.60
N PHE A 149 -21.04 3.14 39.37
CA PHE A 149 -21.25 2.33 38.14
C PHE A 149 -19.96 1.88 37.46
N GLY A 150 -18.84 1.82 38.20
CA GLY A 150 -17.54 1.36 37.72
C GLY A 150 -16.57 2.49 37.34
N ASP A 151 -15.30 2.11 37.20
CA ASP A 151 -14.18 3.02 36.94
C ASP A 151 -13.92 3.15 35.45
N TYR A 152 -14.00 4.38 34.91
CA TYR A 152 -13.80 4.65 33.49
C TYR A 152 -12.42 5.27 33.24
N HIS A 153 -11.69 4.68 32.30
CA HIS A 153 -10.38 5.18 31.86
C HIS A 153 -10.54 5.80 30.46
N ILE A 154 -10.31 7.11 30.34
CA ILE A 154 -10.23 7.79 29.04
C ILE A 154 -8.76 7.82 28.63
N GLN A 155 -8.39 7.07 27.60
CA GLN A 155 -7.02 7.04 27.07
C GLN A 155 -6.95 7.74 25.72
N SER A 156 -6.28 8.88 25.67
CA SER A 156 -5.84 9.53 24.43
C SER A 156 -4.40 9.11 24.14
N GLY A 157 -4.20 8.26 23.12
CA GLY A 157 -2.90 7.75 22.69
C GLY A 157 -3.02 6.81 21.48
N VAL A 158 -1.90 6.50 20.80
CA VAL A 158 -1.85 5.65 19.58
C VAL A 158 -2.31 4.20 19.83
N MET A 159 -2.31 3.77 21.09
CA MET A 159 -2.91 2.53 21.58
C MET A 159 -3.57 2.76 22.93
N SER A 160 -4.74 2.16 23.13
CA SER A 160 -5.33 1.98 24.46
C SER A 160 -4.81 0.67 25.05
N ALA A 161 -4.06 0.75 26.14
CA ALA A 161 -3.60 -0.42 26.89
C ALA A 161 -3.82 -0.19 28.38
N THR A 162 -4.29 -1.19 29.11
CA THR A 162 -4.65 -1.06 30.53
C THR A 162 -3.56 -1.53 31.48
N SER A 163 -2.51 -2.16 30.96
CA SER A 163 -1.34 -2.61 31.72
C SER A 163 -0.13 -2.76 30.80
N TYR A 164 1.06 -2.92 31.37
CA TYR A 164 2.27 -3.21 30.60
C TYR A 164 2.16 -4.51 29.79
N ASN A 165 1.61 -5.57 30.36
CA ASN A 165 1.44 -6.84 29.63
C ASN A 165 0.44 -6.71 28.47
N ASP A 166 -0.66 -5.97 28.66
CA ASP A 166 -1.62 -5.64 27.60
C ASP A 166 -0.95 -4.78 26.50
N TYR A 167 -0.08 -3.84 26.88
CA TYR A 167 0.72 -3.05 25.94
C TYR A 167 1.64 -3.92 25.08
N ILE A 168 2.40 -4.85 25.69
CA ILE A 168 3.26 -5.79 24.96
C ILE A 168 2.44 -6.66 24.00
N ALA A 169 1.32 -7.23 24.46
CA ALA A 169 0.45 -8.06 23.63
C ALA A 169 -0.09 -7.30 22.40
N ARG A 170 -0.47 -6.02 22.59
CA ARG A 170 -0.94 -5.15 21.51
C ARG A 170 0.17 -4.75 20.55
N LEU A 171 1.38 -4.46 21.03
CA LEU A 171 2.55 -4.23 20.18
C LEU A 171 2.86 -5.44 19.32
N VAL A 172 2.96 -6.62 19.94
CA VAL A 172 3.21 -7.89 19.25
C VAL A 172 2.16 -8.12 18.16
N ASN A 173 0.88 -7.93 18.48
CA ASN A 173 -0.21 -8.12 17.51
C ASN A 173 -0.14 -7.09 16.37
N ARG A 174 0.06 -5.81 16.69
CA ARG A 174 0.16 -4.73 15.69
C ARG A 174 1.32 -4.99 14.73
N VAL A 175 2.49 -5.37 15.24
CA VAL A 175 3.64 -5.72 14.41
C VAL A 175 3.39 -7.02 13.63
N SER A 176 2.75 -8.03 14.22
CA SER A 176 2.38 -9.25 13.50
C SER A 176 1.45 -8.98 12.31
N ILE A 177 0.40 -8.17 12.51
CA ILE A 177 -0.58 -7.84 11.46
C ILE A 177 0.09 -7.09 10.30
N MET A 178 1.07 -6.22 10.56
CA MET A 178 1.83 -5.53 9.51
C MET A 178 2.48 -6.49 8.50
N PHE A 179 2.77 -7.72 8.92
CA PHE A 179 3.35 -8.75 8.06
C PHE A 179 2.35 -9.83 7.62
N ARG A 180 1.04 -9.66 7.86
CA ARG A 180 -0.01 -10.55 7.33
C ARG A 180 -0.50 -10.09 5.95
N GLU A 181 -0.85 -11.03 5.07
CA GLU A 181 -1.53 -10.68 3.81
C GLU A 181 -3.01 -10.33 4.04
N PRO A 182 -3.57 -9.36 3.30
CA PRO A 182 -5.01 -9.13 3.30
C PRO A 182 -5.72 -10.34 2.67
N VAL A 183 -6.54 -11.03 3.47
CA VAL A 183 -7.42 -12.09 2.98
C VAL A 183 -8.52 -11.45 2.14
N SER A 184 -8.44 -11.60 0.82
CA SER A 184 -9.51 -11.23 -0.11
C SER A 184 -10.76 -12.06 0.19
N LYS A 185 -11.87 -11.38 0.53
CA LYS A 185 -13.18 -12.01 0.81
C LYS A 185 -13.83 -12.70 -0.41
N LYS A 186 -13.30 -12.55 -1.64
CA LYS A 186 -13.96 -13.03 -2.87
C LYS A 186 -13.40 -14.34 -3.43
N SER A 187 -12.29 -14.81 -2.89
CA SER A 187 -11.60 -15.98 -3.41
C SER A 187 -11.73 -17.13 -2.43
N HIS A 188 -12.89 -17.81 -2.44
CA HIS A 188 -13.03 -19.12 -1.79
C HIS A 188 -12.04 -20.17 -2.35
N ALA A 189 -11.44 -19.90 -3.52
CA ALA A 189 -10.31 -20.66 -4.07
C ALA A 189 -8.96 -20.43 -3.34
N LEU A 190 -8.80 -19.31 -2.62
CA LEU A 190 -7.62 -19.00 -1.81
C LEU A 190 -7.71 -19.55 -0.38
N ALA A 191 -8.82 -20.16 0.02
CA ALA A 191 -8.90 -20.90 1.29
C ALA A 191 -7.99 -22.16 1.31
N LYS A 192 -7.33 -22.46 0.18
CA LYS A 192 -6.36 -23.55 0.00
C LYS A 192 -4.91 -23.06 -0.24
N THR A 193 -4.55 -21.81 0.06
CA THR A 193 -3.13 -21.50 0.29
C THR A 193 -2.73 -22.15 1.61
N LYS A 194 -2.25 -23.39 1.48
CA LYS A 194 -1.97 -24.34 2.54
C LYS A 194 -0.69 -24.03 3.32
N TYR A 195 -0.13 -22.81 3.22
CA TYR A 195 1.19 -22.52 3.79
C TYR A 195 1.28 -21.14 4.43
N PRO A 196 2.00 -21.05 5.57
CA PRO A 196 1.72 -20.05 6.57
C PRO A 196 2.51 -18.77 6.31
N LEU A 197 1.79 -17.66 6.47
CA LEU A 197 2.28 -16.38 6.99
C LEU A 197 3.45 -16.62 7.96
N LEU A 198 4.53 -15.83 7.89
CA LEU A 198 5.62 -15.91 8.86
C LEU A 198 5.02 -15.89 10.28
N GLN A 199 5.02 -17.03 10.96
CA GLN A 199 4.61 -17.12 12.35
C GLN A 199 5.80 -16.63 13.15
N ILE A 200 5.86 -15.32 13.37
CA ILE A 200 6.69 -14.79 14.46
C ILE A 200 6.26 -15.58 15.70
N ASN A 201 7.20 -16.27 16.35
CA ASN A 201 6.91 -16.87 17.64
C ASN A 201 6.57 -15.72 18.59
N LEU A 202 5.28 -15.50 18.81
CA LEU A 202 4.77 -14.33 19.51
C LEU A 202 5.30 -14.26 20.93
N ALA A 203 5.59 -15.40 21.55
CA ALA A 203 6.16 -15.48 22.89
C ALA A 203 7.64 -15.05 22.90
N VAL A 204 8.45 -15.55 21.97
CA VAL A 204 9.86 -15.14 21.83
C VAL A 204 9.95 -13.65 21.48
N PHE A 205 9.09 -13.18 20.58
CA PHE A 205 9.05 -11.78 20.18
C PHE A 205 8.58 -10.87 21.31
N ALA A 206 7.60 -11.29 22.11
CA ALA A 206 7.23 -10.56 23.32
C ALA A 206 8.42 -10.44 24.29
N GLY A 207 9.21 -11.50 24.48
CA GLY A 207 10.41 -11.47 25.31
C GLY A 207 11.51 -10.52 24.79
N VAL A 208 11.68 -10.44 23.46
CA VAL A 208 12.61 -9.46 22.84
C VAL A 208 12.15 -8.03 23.10
N ILE A 209 10.85 -7.75 22.95
CA ILE A 209 10.28 -6.41 23.20
C ILE A 209 10.43 -6.04 24.67
N ASP A 210 10.12 -6.97 25.57
CA ASP A 210 10.24 -6.80 27.01
C ASP A 210 11.68 -6.45 27.41
N ASN A 211 12.67 -7.22 26.95
CA ASN A 211 14.08 -6.98 27.19
C ASN A 211 14.55 -5.64 26.60
N TYR A 212 14.16 -5.32 25.37
CA TYR A 212 14.44 -4.04 24.72
C TYR A 212 13.94 -2.85 25.56
N ILE A 213 12.71 -2.92 26.05
CA ILE A 213 12.10 -1.87 26.88
C ILE A 213 12.83 -1.70 28.21
N HIS A 214 13.19 -2.81 28.88
CA HIS A 214 13.85 -2.76 30.19
C HIS A 214 15.28 -2.20 30.11
N HIS A 215 16.04 -2.55 29.06
CA HIS A 215 17.49 -2.37 29.08
C HIS A 215 18.04 -1.40 28.03
N TYR A 216 17.33 -1.16 26.92
CA TYR A 216 17.90 -0.49 25.76
C TYR A 216 17.12 0.76 25.32
N LEU A 217 15.80 0.79 25.52
CA LEU A 217 14.93 1.86 25.00
C LEU A 217 15.34 3.28 25.46
N PHE A 218 15.73 3.47 26.72
CA PHE A 218 16.01 4.80 27.28
C PHE A 218 17.49 5.06 27.59
N HIS A 219 18.41 4.20 27.14
CA HIS A 219 19.83 4.20 27.55
C HIS A 219 20.08 4.06 29.07
N GLU A 220 19.05 3.69 29.82
CA GLU A 220 19.08 3.43 31.26
C GLU A 220 18.11 2.28 31.58
N GLU A 221 18.24 1.66 32.75
CA GLU A 221 17.28 0.65 33.19
C GLU A 221 15.90 1.28 33.40
N PHE A 222 14.91 0.73 32.71
CA PHE A 222 13.54 1.14 32.83
C PHE A 222 12.73 0.04 33.50
N GLN A 223 12.04 0.40 34.58
CA GLN A 223 11.21 -0.50 35.37
C GLN A 223 9.74 -0.18 35.09
N PRO A 224 9.05 -0.89 34.17
CA PRO A 224 7.71 -0.55 33.71
C PRO A 224 6.65 -0.64 34.82
N PHE A 225 6.86 -1.55 35.78
CA PHE A 225 5.93 -1.84 36.87
C PHE A 225 6.02 -0.86 38.04
N VAL A 226 7.12 -0.12 38.17
CA VAL A 226 7.31 0.87 39.24
C VAL A 226 6.58 2.16 38.87
N ASP A 227 5.80 2.73 39.80
CA ASP A 227 5.12 4.03 39.66
C ASP A 227 4.30 4.20 38.36
N GLU A 228 3.73 3.11 37.84
CA GLU A 228 3.05 3.09 36.52
C GLU A 228 3.91 3.63 35.36
N ASN A 229 5.24 3.51 35.44
CA ASN A 229 6.17 4.01 34.43
C ASN A 229 5.84 3.52 33.02
N TRP A 230 5.25 2.32 32.87
CA TRP A 230 4.79 1.78 31.58
C TRP A 230 3.89 2.75 30.80
N ARG A 231 3.19 3.69 31.45
CA ARG A 231 2.38 4.74 30.79
C ARG A 231 3.21 5.65 29.89
N VAL A 232 4.50 5.84 30.18
CA VAL A 232 5.44 6.55 29.28
C VAL A 232 5.47 5.91 27.90
N LEU A 233 5.30 4.59 27.80
CA LEU A 233 5.31 3.86 26.54
C LEU A 233 4.06 4.12 25.68
N LEU A 234 3.00 4.69 26.26
CA LEU A 234 1.78 5.08 25.56
C LEU A 234 1.90 6.44 24.87
N VAL A 235 2.91 7.24 25.23
CA VAL A 235 3.19 8.51 24.55
C VAL A 235 3.45 8.20 23.08
N GLU A 236 2.72 8.87 22.19
CA GLU A 236 2.71 8.63 20.75
C GLU A 236 4.13 8.50 20.16
N HIS A 237 5.02 9.41 20.54
CA HIS A 237 6.40 9.41 20.06
C HIS A 237 7.17 8.13 20.45
N VAL A 238 6.99 7.66 21.68
CA VAL A 238 7.65 6.46 22.21
C VAL A 238 7.07 5.21 21.55
N ALA A 239 5.74 5.12 21.47
CA ALA A 239 5.06 4.00 20.82
C ALA A 239 5.47 3.86 19.34
N ASN A 240 5.48 4.96 18.59
CA ASN A 240 5.86 4.95 17.18
C ASN A 240 7.34 4.57 16.99
N HIS A 241 8.23 5.05 17.87
CA HIS A 241 9.65 4.65 17.87
C HIS A 241 9.80 3.14 18.07
N ILE A 242 9.19 2.56 19.11
CA ILE A 242 9.25 1.11 19.39
C ILE A 242 8.71 0.31 18.20
N ILE A 243 7.53 0.68 17.67
CA ILE A 243 6.93 0.00 16.52
C ILE A 243 7.87 0.02 15.31
N LYS A 244 8.48 1.18 15.04
CA LYS A 244 9.40 1.35 13.92
C LYS A 244 10.64 0.46 14.05
N GLU A 245 11.32 0.48 15.20
CA GLU A 245 12.53 -0.31 15.43
C GLU A 245 12.23 -1.82 15.37
N LEU A 246 11.11 -2.26 15.94
CA LEU A 246 10.69 -3.66 15.87
C LEU A 246 10.34 -4.09 14.44
N ALA A 247 9.63 -3.26 13.68
CA ALA A 247 9.30 -3.57 12.28
C ALA A 247 10.56 -3.64 11.41
N VAL A 248 11.52 -2.74 11.62
CA VAL A 248 12.84 -2.77 10.99
C VAL A 248 13.59 -4.06 11.32
N ALA A 249 13.60 -4.48 12.58
CA ALA A 249 14.30 -5.68 13.00
C ALA A 249 13.66 -6.96 12.44
N VAL A 250 12.33 -7.02 12.39
CA VAL A 250 11.62 -8.13 11.73
C VAL A 250 11.95 -8.17 10.24
N LEU A 251 12.05 -7.02 9.56
CA LEU A 251 12.48 -6.96 8.16
C LEU A 251 13.93 -7.45 8.01
N LYS A 252 14.89 -6.96 8.79
CA LYS A 252 16.30 -7.41 8.77
C LYS A 252 16.47 -8.91 9.04
N MET A 253 15.70 -9.45 9.98
CA MET A 253 15.63 -10.88 10.26
C MET A 253 15.16 -11.65 9.02
N GLN A 254 14.21 -11.08 8.24
CA GLN A 254 13.83 -11.67 6.96
C GLN A 254 15.00 -11.65 5.96
N GLU A 255 15.84 -10.62 5.92
CA GLU A 255 16.97 -10.51 4.97
C GLU A 255 18.09 -11.53 5.19
N THR A 256 18.35 -11.90 6.45
CA THR A 256 19.50 -12.75 6.81
C THR A 256 19.22 -14.25 6.61
N ALA A 257 17.95 -14.66 6.57
CA ALA A 257 17.53 -16.06 6.46
C ALA A 257 17.56 -16.63 5.02
N VAL A 258 18.33 -16.04 4.11
CA VAL A 258 18.40 -16.47 2.70
C VAL A 258 19.47 -17.55 2.56
N LEU A 259 19.12 -18.81 2.83
CA LEU A 259 19.89 -19.98 2.42
C LEU A 259 18.97 -21.02 1.75
N ASP A 260 19.28 -21.26 0.47
CA ASP A 260 19.11 -22.41 -0.44
C ASP A 260 17.84 -23.30 -0.55
N THR A 261 16.71 -23.04 0.10
CA THR A 261 15.50 -23.90 -0.03
C THR A 261 14.20 -23.18 -0.35
N SER A 262 14.25 -21.91 -0.76
CA SER A 262 13.03 -21.11 -0.96
C SER A 262 12.09 -21.70 -2.02
N GLU A 263 10.86 -22.04 -1.60
CA GLU A 263 9.74 -22.30 -2.49
C GLU A 263 9.36 -20.99 -3.20
N VAL A 264 9.18 -21.03 -4.52
CA VAL A 264 8.77 -19.84 -5.27
C VAL A 264 7.39 -20.12 -5.84
N LEU A 265 6.42 -19.34 -5.39
CA LEU A 265 5.10 -19.29 -6.02
C LEU A 265 5.15 -18.33 -7.20
N TYR A 266 4.24 -18.55 -8.15
CA TYR A 266 4.16 -17.73 -9.34
C TYR A 266 2.73 -17.23 -9.48
N ARG A 267 2.60 -15.95 -9.81
CA ARG A 267 1.33 -15.38 -10.26
C ARG A 267 1.49 -14.72 -11.60
N ASN A 268 0.55 -14.98 -12.50
CA ASN A 268 0.56 -14.40 -13.83
C ASN A 268 -0.25 -13.12 -13.84
N VAL A 269 0.20 -12.14 -14.62
CA VAL A 269 -0.57 -10.89 -14.80
C VAL A 269 -1.91 -11.20 -15.48
N SER A 270 -1.94 -12.18 -16.38
CA SER A 270 -3.16 -12.69 -17.04
C SER A 270 -4.22 -13.29 -16.11
N GLU A 271 -3.93 -13.52 -14.82
CA GLU A 271 -4.97 -13.86 -13.84
C GLU A 271 -6.03 -12.74 -13.70
N VAL A 272 -5.68 -11.51 -14.09
CA VAL A 272 -6.62 -10.42 -14.32
C VAL A 272 -7.08 -10.48 -15.78
N THR A 273 -8.25 -11.07 -16.02
CA THR A 273 -8.72 -11.33 -17.39
C THR A 273 -9.38 -10.13 -18.07
N GLN A 274 -9.73 -9.09 -17.29
CA GLN A 274 -10.37 -7.89 -17.78
C GLN A 274 -10.09 -6.68 -16.87
N LEU A 275 -10.01 -5.50 -17.48
CA LEU A 275 -9.85 -4.22 -16.80
C LEU A 275 -10.94 -3.24 -17.22
N ARG A 276 -11.37 -2.37 -16.31
CA ARG A 276 -12.24 -1.24 -16.63
C ARG A 276 -11.40 0.02 -16.71
N MET A 277 -11.57 0.77 -17.79
CA MET A 277 -10.81 1.99 -18.04
C MET A 277 -11.60 2.96 -18.93
N ARG A 278 -11.14 4.20 -19.00
CA ARG A 278 -11.69 5.23 -19.90
C ARG A 278 -11.14 5.06 -21.30
N ASP A 279 -11.99 5.06 -22.33
CA ASP A 279 -11.52 4.94 -23.72
C ASP A 279 -10.66 6.15 -24.14
N ASP A 280 -11.02 7.38 -23.69
CA ASP A 280 -10.24 8.61 -23.99
C ASP A 280 -8.79 8.55 -23.46
N PHE A 281 -8.55 7.70 -22.45
CA PHE A 281 -7.27 7.55 -21.78
C PHE A 281 -6.71 6.14 -21.96
N ALA A 282 -7.12 5.44 -23.02
CA ALA A 282 -6.67 4.11 -23.37
C ALA A 282 -6.00 4.08 -24.75
N LEU A 283 -4.80 3.53 -24.82
CA LEU A 283 -4.00 3.44 -26.04
C LEU A 283 -4.08 2.03 -26.63
N ASP A 284 -4.29 1.95 -27.95
CA ASP A 284 -4.13 0.71 -28.71
C ASP A 284 -2.64 0.36 -28.76
N THR A 285 -2.25 -0.75 -28.12
CA THR A 285 -0.85 -1.14 -27.93
C THR A 285 -0.62 -2.59 -28.34
N ALA A 286 0.54 -2.84 -28.95
CA ALA A 286 0.89 -4.13 -29.55
C ALA A 286 1.73 -5.03 -28.65
N LYS A 287 2.34 -4.54 -27.57
CA LYS A 287 3.28 -5.32 -26.73
C LYS A 287 2.78 -5.63 -25.31
N THR A 288 1.49 -5.51 -25.07
CA THR A 288 0.85 -5.80 -23.79
C THR A 288 -0.07 -7.01 -23.88
N ILE A 289 -0.49 -7.56 -22.72
CA ILE A 289 -1.45 -8.66 -22.64
C ILE A 289 -2.90 -8.23 -22.92
N TYR A 290 -3.21 -6.95 -22.75
CA TYR A 290 -4.56 -6.40 -22.91
C TYR A 290 -4.76 -5.81 -24.32
N GLU A 291 -6.00 -5.64 -24.76
CA GLU A 291 -6.28 -5.02 -26.06
C GLU A 291 -5.94 -3.52 -26.09
N LYS A 292 -6.02 -2.85 -24.93
CA LYS A 292 -5.67 -1.45 -24.72
C LYS A 292 -4.90 -1.25 -23.41
N THR A 293 -4.07 -0.21 -23.35
CA THR A 293 -3.32 0.18 -22.14
C THR A 293 -3.77 1.56 -21.67
N ALA A 294 -4.28 1.67 -20.43
CA ALA A 294 -4.72 2.95 -19.88
C ALA A 294 -3.56 3.83 -19.38
N HIS A 295 -3.70 5.14 -19.47
CA HIS A 295 -2.85 6.11 -18.77
C HIS A 295 -3.69 7.01 -17.85
N PRO A 296 -3.11 7.68 -16.85
CA PRO A 296 -3.86 8.54 -15.96
C PRO A 296 -4.49 9.71 -16.72
N SER A 297 -5.67 10.14 -16.27
CA SER A 297 -6.37 11.29 -16.85
C SER A 297 -5.76 12.63 -16.43
N ASN A 298 -5.17 12.67 -15.23
CA ASN A 298 -4.53 13.83 -14.65
C ASN A 298 -3.04 13.55 -14.41
N LYS A 299 -2.16 14.47 -14.84
CA LYS A 299 -0.69 14.36 -14.72
C LYS A 299 -0.09 13.05 -15.31
N GLY A 300 -0.76 12.43 -16.27
CA GLY A 300 -0.34 11.16 -16.90
C GLY A 300 0.56 11.31 -18.13
N GLY A 301 1.14 12.49 -18.39
CA GLY A 301 1.89 12.80 -19.61
C GLY A 301 3.11 11.88 -19.81
N LEU A 302 3.90 11.71 -18.74
CA LEU A 302 5.06 10.80 -18.74
C LEU A 302 4.64 9.36 -19.04
N GLU A 303 3.64 8.84 -18.33
CA GLU A 303 3.16 7.46 -18.53
C GLU A 303 2.67 7.23 -19.96
N LYS A 304 1.88 8.16 -20.50
CA LYS A 304 1.41 8.10 -21.89
C LYS A 304 2.58 8.05 -22.87
N SER A 305 3.53 8.99 -22.73
CA SER A 305 4.72 9.10 -23.58
C SER A 305 5.58 7.83 -23.50
N PHE A 306 5.73 7.26 -22.31
CA PHE A 306 6.45 6.02 -22.08
C PHE A 306 5.79 4.82 -22.75
N ILE A 307 4.47 4.66 -22.60
CA ILE A 307 3.70 3.57 -23.23
C ILE A 307 3.86 3.61 -24.75
N GLU A 308 3.62 4.76 -25.39
CA GLU A 308 3.73 4.91 -26.84
C GLU A 308 5.15 4.67 -27.36
N PHE A 309 6.16 5.08 -26.59
CA PHE A 309 7.56 4.88 -26.97
C PHE A 309 7.99 3.41 -26.82
N ALA A 310 7.63 2.77 -25.70
CA ALA A 310 7.90 1.36 -25.44
C ALA A 310 7.23 0.44 -26.46
N ASP A 311 5.98 0.72 -26.84
CA ASP A 311 5.26 -0.09 -27.81
C ASP A 311 5.95 -0.10 -29.19
N ARG A 312 6.49 1.04 -29.63
CA ARG A 312 7.21 1.16 -30.92
C ARG A 312 8.65 0.67 -30.88
N CYS A 313 9.27 0.56 -29.70
CA CYS A 313 10.71 0.29 -29.59
C CYS A 313 11.05 -1.19 -29.79
N ALA A 314 11.88 -1.53 -30.79
CA ALA A 314 12.21 -2.91 -31.13
C ALA A 314 12.90 -3.71 -30.01
N SER A 315 13.58 -3.05 -29.06
CA SER A 315 14.21 -3.71 -27.92
C SER A 315 13.23 -4.12 -26.81
N VAL A 316 11.96 -3.72 -26.89
CA VAL A 316 10.90 -4.13 -25.96
C VAL A 316 10.16 -5.34 -26.55
N GLN A 317 10.11 -6.44 -25.80
CA GLN A 317 9.32 -7.64 -26.12
C GLN A 317 7.91 -7.58 -25.53
N ALA A 318 7.79 -7.13 -24.28
CA ALA A 318 6.52 -7.02 -23.59
C ALA A 318 6.53 -5.82 -22.63
N LEU A 319 5.38 -5.20 -22.45
CA LEU A 319 5.10 -4.10 -21.53
C LEU A 319 3.74 -4.37 -20.89
N VAL A 320 3.63 -4.21 -19.57
CA VAL A 320 2.32 -4.15 -18.93
C VAL A 320 2.26 -3.04 -17.91
N LYS A 321 1.16 -2.28 -17.93
CA LYS A 321 0.83 -1.35 -16.87
C LYS A 321 0.11 -2.09 -15.74
N LEU A 322 0.56 -1.85 -14.53
CA LEU A 322 0.00 -2.41 -13.32
C LEU A 322 -0.98 -1.43 -12.69
N PHE A 323 -1.96 -1.99 -11.99
CA PHE A 323 -3.02 -1.23 -11.35
C PHE A 323 -3.18 -1.77 -9.94
N PRO A 324 -2.99 -0.95 -8.89
CA PRO A 324 -3.03 -1.43 -7.51
C PRO A 324 -4.33 -2.18 -7.13
N TYR A 325 -5.47 -1.79 -7.71
CA TYR A 325 -6.76 -2.41 -7.45
C TYR A 325 -6.93 -3.78 -8.11
N ALA A 326 -6.32 -4.01 -9.27
CA ALA A 326 -6.45 -5.25 -10.04
C ALA A 326 -5.26 -6.20 -9.82
N HIS A 327 -4.05 -5.69 -9.96
CA HIS A 327 -2.79 -6.42 -9.86
C HIS A 327 -2.25 -6.41 -8.43
N ASN A 328 -3.14 -6.53 -7.44
CA ASN A 328 -2.80 -6.32 -6.03
C ASN A 328 -1.75 -7.29 -5.47
N PHE A 329 -1.44 -8.37 -6.18
CA PHE A 329 -0.43 -9.37 -5.84
C PHE A 329 0.98 -8.97 -6.28
N ILE A 330 1.12 -8.00 -7.19
CA ILE A 330 2.40 -7.40 -7.55
C ILE A 330 2.60 -6.18 -6.64
N ARG A 331 3.00 -6.48 -5.41
CA ARG A 331 3.20 -5.48 -4.36
C ARG A 331 4.42 -5.81 -3.52
N LEU A 332 5.08 -4.77 -3.05
CA LEU A 332 6.27 -4.86 -2.21
C LEU A 332 5.97 -4.21 -0.86
N ARG A 333 6.38 -4.85 0.23
CA ARG A 333 6.11 -4.34 1.58
C ARG A 333 7.22 -3.42 2.02
N TYR A 334 6.87 -2.26 2.57
CA TYR A 334 7.83 -1.32 3.14
C TYR A 334 7.25 -0.66 4.40
N LEU A 335 8.14 -0.08 5.21
CA LEU A 335 7.77 0.64 6.43
C LEU A 335 7.77 2.15 6.18
N LYS A 336 6.65 2.82 6.43
CA LYS A 336 6.55 4.29 6.37
C LYS A 336 7.33 4.94 7.51
N ASP A 337 7.60 6.24 7.37
CA ASP A 337 8.24 7.10 8.36
C ASP A 337 7.61 7.04 9.75
N ASP A 338 6.28 6.95 9.81
CA ASP A 338 5.48 6.74 11.02
C ASP A 338 5.55 5.33 11.63
N GLY A 339 6.30 4.40 11.02
CA GLY A 339 6.42 3.02 11.49
C GLY A 339 5.25 2.11 11.07
N LEU A 340 4.31 2.58 10.23
CA LEU A 340 3.24 1.75 9.70
C LEU A 340 3.69 1.00 8.44
N ALA A 341 3.32 -0.28 8.35
CA ALA A 341 3.52 -1.05 7.13
C ALA A 341 2.63 -0.53 5.99
N ALA A 342 3.21 -0.51 4.80
CA ALA A 342 2.55 -0.10 3.59
C ALA A 342 2.93 -1.00 2.42
N HIS A 343 2.12 -0.91 1.38
CA HIS A 343 2.37 -1.60 0.13
C HIS A 343 2.82 -0.59 -0.92
N TYR A 344 3.90 -0.93 -1.60
CA TYR A 344 4.37 -0.29 -2.80
C TYR A 344 3.89 -1.09 -4.01
N TYR A 345 3.29 -0.41 -4.98
CA TYR A 345 2.83 -0.99 -6.23
C TYR A 345 3.58 -0.28 -7.36
N PRO A 346 4.38 -1.00 -8.16
CA PRO A 346 5.08 -0.42 -9.30
C PRO A 346 4.10 -0.10 -10.44
N ASP A 347 4.47 0.85 -11.31
CA ASP A 347 3.62 1.29 -12.42
C ASP A 347 3.66 0.33 -13.61
N PHE A 348 4.86 -0.15 -13.99
CA PHE A 348 5.03 -1.01 -15.17
C PHE A 348 5.99 -2.18 -14.93
N LEU A 349 5.78 -3.25 -15.70
CA LEU A 349 6.82 -4.24 -16.01
C LEU A 349 7.18 -4.16 -17.49
N VAL A 350 8.47 -4.23 -17.80
CA VAL A 350 9.00 -4.20 -19.17
C VAL A 350 9.96 -5.36 -19.36
N ARG A 351 9.72 -6.21 -20.36
CA ARG A 351 10.66 -7.27 -20.78
C ARG A 351 11.36 -6.84 -22.06
N CYS A 352 12.69 -6.82 -22.03
CA CYS A 352 13.54 -6.44 -23.15
C CYS A 352 14.14 -7.65 -23.86
N THR A 353 14.58 -7.46 -25.10
CA THR A 353 15.14 -8.52 -25.96
C THR A 353 16.43 -9.15 -25.42
N ASN A 354 17.15 -8.45 -24.56
CA ASN A 354 18.38 -8.89 -23.92
C ASN A 354 18.14 -9.80 -22.68
N GLY A 355 16.90 -10.22 -22.42
CA GLY A 355 16.55 -11.07 -21.26
C GLY A 355 16.43 -10.32 -19.93
N GLN A 356 16.41 -8.99 -19.96
CA GLN A 356 16.18 -8.16 -18.78
C GLN A 356 14.67 -7.90 -18.58
N VAL A 357 14.23 -7.93 -17.33
CA VAL A 357 12.91 -7.45 -16.91
C VAL A 357 13.08 -6.26 -15.98
N TYR A 358 12.42 -5.14 -16.30
CA TYR A 358 12.47 -3.91 -15.53
C TYR A 358 11.14 -3.69 -14.84
N MET A 359 11.18 -3.55 -13.52
CA MET A 359 10.10 -2.99 -12.71
C MET A 359 10.29 -1.47 -12.68
N VAL A 360 9.36 -0.76 -13.33
CA VAL A 360 9.49 0.69 -13.58
C VAL A 360 8.48 1.45 -12.73
N GLU A 361 8.97 2.44 -11.99
CA GLU A 361 8.20 3.51 -11.38
C GLU A 361 8.37 4.77 -12.21
N THR A 362 7.27 5.44 -12.56
CA THR A 362 7.29 6.74 -13.22
C THR A 362 7.07 7.85 -12.21
N LYS A 363 7.88 8.92 -12.29
CA LYS A 363 7.75 10.07 -11.38
C LYS A 363 7.97 11.39 -12.09
N ALA A 364 7.19 12.39 -11.67
CA ALA A 364 7.50 13.79 -11.94
C ALA A 364 8.75 14.20 -11.14
N ASP A 365 9.57 15.08 -11.73
CA ASP A 365 10.92 15.34 -11.23
C ASP A 365 11.00 16.04 -9.86
N ASP A 366 9.88 16.54 -9.35
CA ASP A 366 9.77 17.26 -8.08
C ASP A 366 9.62 16.35 -6.84
N GLN A 367 9.58 15.02 -7.00
CA GLN A 367 9.27 14.09 -5.90
C GLN A 367 10.44 13.24 -5.37
N PHE A 368 11.66 13.35 -5.89
CA PHE A 368 12.74 12.39 -5.54
C PHE A 368 13.25 12.44 -4.09
N ALA A 369 12.99 13.50 -3.32
CA ALA A 369 13.66 13.75 -2.04
C ALA A 369 12.92 13.26 -0.77
N HIS A 370 11.67 12.76 -0.86
CA HIS A 370 10.94 12.36 0.35
C HIS A 370 11.44 11.04 0.94
N LEU A 371 11.57 10.98 2.28
CA LEU A 371 12.03 9.80 3.02
C LEU A 371 11.21 8.54 2.71
N ASN A 372 9.89 8.68 2.53
CA ASN A 372 9.00 7.58 2.16
C ASN A 372 9.29 7.02 0.75
N ILE A 373 9.82 7.82 -0.15
CA ILE A 373 10.17 7.41 -1.52
C ILE A 373 11.45 6.57 -1.49
N GLN A 374 12.46 6.97 -0.72
CA GLN A 374 13.66 6.16 -0.50
C GLN A 374 13.35 4.76 0.06
N ARG A 375 12.38 4.67 0.99
CA ARG A 375 11.99 3.38 1.59
C ARG A 375 11.22 2.48 0.62
N LYS A 376 10.40 3.03 -0.27
CA LYS A 376 9.77 2.27 -1.37
C LYS A 376 10.84 1.67 -2.29
N HIS A 377 11.82 2.47 -2.68
CA HIS A 377 12.91 2.01 -3.55
C HIS A 377 13.80 0.96 -2.88
N ALA A 378 14.08 1.11 -1.58
CA ALA A 378 14.83 0.11 -0.82
C ALA A 378 14.10 -1.25 -0.81
N SER A 379 12.79 -1.25 -0.60
CA SER A 379 11.96 -2.47 -0.66
C SER A 379 11.98 -3.11 -2.05
N ALA A 380 11.90 -2.31 -3.12
CA ALA A 380 12.02 -2.81 -4.49
C ALA A 380 13.39 -3.40 -4.79
N LEU A 381 14.47 -2.69 -4.46
CA LEU A 381 15.83 -3.18 -4.64
C LEU A 381 16.09 -4.48 -3.87
N TYR A 382 15.57 -4.57 -2.64
CA TYR A 382 15.65 -5.80 -1.84
C TYR A 382 14.94 -6.97 -2.53
N TRP A 383 13.72 -6.77 -3.04
CA TRP A 383 13.01 -7.81 -3.77
C TRP A 383 13.76 -8.24 -5.04
N ILE A 384 14.28 -7.28 -5.80
CA ILE A 384 15.08 -7.55 -7.01
C ILE A 384 16.33 -8.38 -6.69
N ASP A 385 17.05 -8.04 -5.62
CA ASP A 385 18.24 -8.79 -5.19
C ASP A 385 17.91 -10.23 -4.83
N ASN A 386 16.81 -10.45 -4.08
CA ASN A 386 16.36 -11.80 -3.73
C ASN A 386 15.88 -12.61 -4.94
N VAL A 387 15.14 -12.00 -5.86
CA VAL A 387 14.69 -12.70 -7.07
C VAL A 387 15.88 -13.07 -7.96
N ASN A 388 16.87 -12.18 -8.10
CA ASN A 388 18.04 -12.47 -8.92
C ASN A 388 18.99 -13.51 -8.30
N LYS A 389 18.92 -13.74 -6.98
CA LYS A 389 19.60 -14.85 -6.29
C LYS A 389 18.96 -16.21 -6.59
N LEU A 390 17.70 -16.25 -7.04
CA LEU A 390 17.06 -17.50 -7.41
C LEU A 390 17.74 -18.13 -8.65
N PRO A 391 17.73 -19.47 -8.76
CA PRO A 391 18.13 -20.16 -9.97
C PRO A 391 17.44 -19.56 -11.22
N PRO A 392 18.13 -19.41 -12.36
CA PRO A 392 17.56 -18.80 -13.57
C PRO A 392 16.21 -19.41 -14.01
N GLU A 393 16.06 -20.73 -13.88
CA GLU A 393 14.82 -21.48 -14.14
C GLU A 393 13.62 -20.93 -13.36
N LYS A 394 13.85 -20.50 -12.12
CA LYS A 394 12.81 -19.99 -11.21
C LYS A 394 12.43 -18.54 -11.50
N ARG A 395 13.06 -17.89 -12.48
CA ARG A 395 12.81 -16.48 -12.86
C ARG A 395 12.69 -16.30 -14.37
N ASP A 396 12.26 -17.33 -15.08
CA ASP A 396 12.10 -17.33 -16.55
C ASP A 396 13.37 -16.94 -17.30
N GLN A 397 14.53 -17.31 -16.75
CA GLN A 397 15.87 -16.92 -17.24
C GLN A 397 16.11 -15.40 -17.23
N ALA A 398 15.15 -14.61 -16.73
CA ALA A 398 15.17 -13.16 -16.78
C ALA A 398 15.94 -12.57 -15.61
N THR A 399 16.74 -11.56 -15.86
CA THR A 399 17.38 -10.77 -14.81
C THR A 399 16.50 -9.55 -14.51
N TRP A 400 16.10 -9.42 -13.25
CA TRP A 400 15.18 -8.37 -12.82
C TRP A 400 15.93 -7.11 -12.42
N ASN A 401 15.39 -5.93 -12.72
CA ASN A 401 15.96 -4.64 -12.37
C ASN A 401 14.86 -3.69 -11.90
N TYR A 402 15.21 -2.72 -11.05
CA TYR A 402 14.31 -1.66 -10.63
C TYR A 402 14.73 -0.32 -11.23
N VAL A 403 13.78 0.40 -11.82
CA VAL A 403 14.00 1.68 -12.49
C VAL A 403 13.06 2.73 -11.91
N LEU A 404 13.64 3.88 -11.61
CA LEU A 404 12.88 5.07 -11.28
C LEU A 404 13.04 6.07 -12.43
N LEU A 405 12.00 6.20 -13.24
CA LEU A 405 12.02 6.97 -14.47
C LEU A 405 11.46 8.38 -14.24
N GLY A 406 12.34 9.39 -14.32
CA GLY A 406 11.98 10.81 -14.28
C GLY A 406 11.61 11.36 -15.66
N GLU A 407 10.73 12.36 -15.68
CA GLU A 407 10.17 12.94 -16.91
C GLU A 407 11.22 13.65 -17.76
N ALA A 408 11.99 14.57 -17.17
CA ALA A 408 13.02 15.32 -17.90
C ALA A 408 14.11 14.39 -18.47
N PHE A 409 14.52 13.39 -17.70
CA PHE A 409 15.48 12.39 -18.14
C PHE A 409 14.95 11.59 -19.33
N PHE A 410 13.73 11.09 -19.23
CA PHE A 410 13.10 10.30 -20.28
C PHE A 410 12.97 11.08 -21.59
N GLU A 411 12.47 12.32 -21.53
CA GLU A 411 12.27 13.14 -22.73
C GLU A 411 13.59 13.60 -23.37
N ASP A 412 14.65 13.87 -22.60
CA ASP A 412 15.99 14.18 -23.14
C ASP A 412 16.58 12.98 -23.89
N TRP A 413 16.56 11.79 -23.29
CA TRP A 413 17.13 10.59 -23.91
C TRP A 413 16.35 10.12 -25.13
N LYS A 414 15.02 10.21 -25.08
CA LYS A 414 14.13 9.96 -26.22
C LYS A 414 14.47 10.87 -27.40
N LYS A 415 14.72 12.17 -27.16
CA LYS A 415 15.13 13.13 -28.21
C LYS A 415 16.51 12.82 -28.80
N ARG A 416 17.40 12.23 -28.01
CA ARG A 416 18.74 11.78 -28.46
C ARG A 416 18.70 10.46 -29.24
N GLY A 417 17.53 9.85 -29.42
CA GLY A 417 17.36 8.62 -30.17
C GLY A 417 17.73 7.35 -29.40
N ALA A 418 17.85 7.43 -28.07
CA ALA A 418 18.10 6.24 -27.25
C ALA A 418 16.92 5.27 -27.30
N THR A 419 17.22 3.98 -27.30
CA THR A 419 16.22 2.92 -27.17
C THR A 419 15.68 2.84 -25.73
N VAL A 420 14.52 2.20 -25.57
CA VAL A 420 13.94 1.99 -24.22
C VAL A 420 14.87 1.16 -23.35
N GLU A 421 15.51 0.14 -23.92
CA GLU A 421 16.50 -0.68 -23.21
C GLU A 421 17.65 0.18 -22.65
N GLU A 422 18.22 1.10 -23.45
CA GLU A 422 19.31 1.99 -22.99
C GLU A 422 18.84 2.97 -21.91
N ILE A 423 17.64 3.54 -22.07
CA ILE A 423 17.03 4.44 -21.09
C ILE A 423 16.85 3.71 -19.75
N LEU A 424 16.27 2.51 -19.76
CA LEU A 424 16.00 1.74 -18.55
C LEU A 424 17.30 1.24 -17.91
N GLU A 425 18.28 0.80 -18.71
CA GLU A 425 19.58 0.35 -18.22
C GLU A 425 20.36 1.50 -17.56
N PHE A 426 20.28 2.72 -18.09
CA PHE A 426 20.92 3.88 -17.49
C PHE A 426 20.18 4.36 -16.24
N ALA A 427 18.85 4.38 -16.27
CA ALA A 427 18.01 4.85 -15.16
C ALA A 427 17.85 3.83 -14.02
N LYS A 428 18.32 2.59 -14.18
CA LYS A 428 18.18 1.57 -13.14
C LYS A 428 18.88 1.99 -11.85
N LEU A 429 18.18 1.83 -10.74
CA LEU A 429 18.77 2.05 -9.44
C LEU A 429 19.69 0.87 -9.10
N ARG A 430 20.90 1.20 -8.68
CA ARG A 430 21.87 0.23 -8.18
C ARG A 430 21.84 0.24 -6.66
N PRO A 431 22.01 -0.92 -6.00
CA PRO A 431 22.25 -0.93 -4.56
C PRO A 431 23.43 -0.01 -4.26
N LYS A 432 23.27 0.97 -3.36
CA LYS A 432 24.43 1.67 -2.83
C LYS A 432 25.30 0.61 -2.15
N LYS A 433 26.57 0.47 -2.56
CA LYS A 433 27.57 -0.20 -1.73
C LYS A 433 27.78 0.66 -0.47
N THR A 434 26.90 0.53 0.50
CA THR A 434 27.11 1.09 1.83
C THR A 434 28.08 0.19 2.57
N ASN A 435 29.29 0.68 2.82
CA ASN A 435 30.10 0.19 3.94
C ASN A 435 29.23 0.32 5.19
N GLY A 436 28.74 -0.81 5.71
CA GLY A 436 28.13 -0.93 7.03
C GLY A 436 27.11 0.15 7.38
N GLY A 437 25.89 0.06 6.83
CA GLY A 437 24.79 0.92 7.27
C GLY A 437 23.74 1.11 6.18
N LEU A 438 22.68 0.32 6.23
CA LEU A 438 21.39 0.69 5.65
C LEU A 438 20.55 1.20 6.82
N PHE A 439 20.55 2.52 7.03
CA PHE A 439 19.42 3.38 7.44
C PHE A 439 19.82 4.85 7.41
#